data_AF-N1JK93-F1
#
_entry.id   AF-N1JK93-F1
#
_cell.length_a   1.000
_cell.length_b   1.000
_cell.length_c   1.000
_cell.angle_alpha   90.00
_cell.angle_beta   90.00
_cell.angle_gamma   90.00
#
_symmetry.space_group_name_H-M   'P 1'
#
loop_
_entity.id
_entity.type
_entity.pdbx_description
1 polymer ?
#
loop_
_entity_poly.entity_id
_entity_poly.type
_entity_poly.pdbx_seq_one_letter_code
_entity_poly.pdbx_strand_id
1 'polypeptide(L)'
;MKMIFILFSSILALAAANSTPDSDQVPAEFGEYGNYGQYGSYDKYPEVSLPSTATPPTPSAFPNTFVAVTTRSGNTKLHLRPVSASNLNFYIGKETSTYCPLSDCTGFVKFTVFDAQPNNSTSGLSLFTTVPGGQLIYVTKDGQLGYTQAHSAFIPADAKTVPFLYAPNAEPGSVGTLTFNGGGWMACPVEKPDDVFQIYSQNTPGFIRKDCTSVNIVTAVYNGNSAWQYV
;
A
#
# COMPACT_ATOMS: atom_id res chain seq x y z
N MET A 1 45.54 -44.23 12.22
CA MET A 1 46.01 -42.83 12.36
C MET A 1 45.44 -42.02 11.20
N LYS A 2 44.48 -41.13 11.46
CA LYS A 2 43.94 -40.18 10.49
C LYS A 2 43.67 -38.90 11.27
N MET A 3 44.52 -37.92 11.01
CA MET A 3 44.61 -36.64 11.73
C MET A 3 43.46 -35.73 11.33
N ILE A 4 42.77 -35.24 12.36
CA ILE A 4 41.82 -34.14 12.33
C ILE A 4 42.65 -32.84 12.30
N PHE A 5 42.41 -31.98 11.30
CA PHE A 5 42.94 -30.62 11.25
C PHE A 5 41.81 -29.64 11.60
N ILE A 6 41.94 -28.99 12.76
CA ILE A 6 41.09 -27.88 13.20
C ILE A 6 41.84 -26.58 12.87
N LEU A 7 41.28 -25.77 11.98
CA LEU A 7 41.78 -24.43 11.65
C LEU A 7 41.12 -23.40 12.58
N PHE A 8 41.90 -22.85 13.50
CA PHE A 8 41.57 -21.62 14.22
C PHE A 8 42.08 -20.42 13.41
N SER A 9 41.19 -19.55 12.96
CA SER A 9 41.53 -18.27 12.33
C SER A 9 41.53 -17.16 13.37
N SER A 10 42.70 -16.58 13.61
CA SER A 10 42.94 -15.43 14.48
C SER A 10 42.64 -14.12 13.73
N ILE A 11 41.81 -13.27 14.34
CA ILE A 11 41.50 -11.93 13.83
C ILE A 11 42.55 -10.96 14.39
N LEU A 12 43.34 -10.37 13.48
CA LEU A 12 44.26 -9.27 13.77
C LEU A 12 43.52 -7.95 13.46
N ALA A 13 43.27 -7.13 14.47
CA ALA A 13 42.69 -5.80 14.30
C ALA A 13 43.78 -4.83 13.81
N LEU A 14 43.58 -4.23 12.64
CA LEU A 14 44.39 -3.14 12.12
C LEU A 14 43.57 -1.84 12.19
N ALA A 15 43.97 -0.92 13.08
CA ALA A 15 43.46 0.44 13.12
C ALA A 15 44.07 1.25 11.96
N ALA A 16 43.23 1.87 11.13
CA ALA A 16 43.66 2.81 10.10
C ALA A 16 43.19 4.23 10.47
N ALA A 17 44.10 5.18 10.28
CA ALA A 17 44.03 6.56 10.73
C ALA A 17 43.14 7.46 9.86
N ASN A 18 42.72 8.57 10.47
CA ASN A 18 42.02 9.73 9.91
C ASN A 18 42.56 10.24 8.57
N SER A 19 41.64 10.60 7.68
CA SER A 19 41.74 11.84 6.89
C SER A 19 40.35 12.33 6.47
N THR A 20 40.01 13.55 6.88
CA THR A 20 38.83 14.33 6.46
C THR A 20 39.10 14.98 5.10
N PRO A 21 38.15 15.00 4.15
CA PRO A 21 38.27 15.88 3.00
C PRO A 21 37.76 17.28 3.33
N ASP A 22 38.66 18.22 3.11
CA ASP A 22 38.49 19.66 2.96
C ASP A 22 37.49 19.99 1.83
N SER A 23 36.62 20.95 2.09
CA SER A 23 35.87 21.67 1.06
C SER A 23 35.46 23.03 1.61
N ASP A 24 36.42 23.95 1.61
CA ASP A 24 36.19 25.39 1.49
C ASP A 24 35.30 25.70 0.28
N GLN A 25 34.14 26.33 0.49
CA GLN A 25 33.53 27.37 -0.36
C GLN A 25 32.41 28.08 0.44
N VAL A 26 32.68 29.28 0.94
CA VAL A 26 31.69 30.23 1.47
C VAL A 26 31.27 31.19 0.35
N PRO A 27 29.98 31.33 0.00
CA PRO A 27 29.55 32.35 -0.94
C PRO A 27 29.41 33.74 -0.28
N ALA A 28 30.15 34.69 -0.84
CA ALA A 28 29.97 36.14 -0.93
C ALA A 28 29.12 36.86 0.15
N GLU A 29 29.84 37.59 1.00
CA GLU A 29 29.35 38.70 1.82
C GLU A 29 28.93 39.87 0.90
N PHE A 30 27.65 40.25 0.92
CA PHE A 30 27.15 41.45 0.24
C PHE A 30 26.91 42.57 1.26
N GLY A 31 27.88 43.49 1.30
CA GLY A 31 27.76 44.94 1.55
C GLY A 31 26.83 45.43 2.67
N GLU A 32 27.45 45.96 3.72
CA GLU A 32 26.84 46.86 4.69
C GLU A 32 26.55 48.23 4.04
N TYR A 33 25.30 48.66 4.01
CA TYR A 33 24.92 50.03 3.61
C TYR A 33 24.06 50.71 4.68
N GLY A 34 24.66 51.73 5.31
CA GLY A 34 24.03 53.01 5.62
C GLY A 34 22.88 53.00 6.63
N ASN A 35 23.23 53.26 7.89
CA ASN A 35 22.32 53.71 8.94
C ASN A 35 21.74 55.10 8.61
N TYR A 36 20.42 55.19 8.46
CA TYR A 36 19.69 56.47 8.43
C TYR A 36 18.54 56.45 9.44
N GLY A 37 18.67 57.29 10.48
CA GLY A 37 17.56 58.00 11.12
C GLY A 37 16.64 57.20 12.04
N GLN A 38 16.93 57.25 13.34
CA GLN A 38 15.93 57.07 14.39
C GLN A 38 14.99 58.29 14.44
N TYR A 39 13.73 58.15 14.01
CA TYR A 39 12.61 58.89 14.61
C TYR A 39 11.29 58.13 14.41
N GLY A 40 10.58 57.87 15.51
CA GLY A 40 9.17 57.45 15.52
C GLY A 40 8.89 56.14 16.26
N SER A 41 8.67 56.22 17.58
CA SER A 41 8.03 55.16 18.36
C SER A 41 6.55 55.10 17.99
N TYR A 42 6.09 53.99 17.44
CA TYR A 42 4.66 53.69 17.29
C TYR A 42 4.30 52.49 18.18
N ASP A 43 3.17 52.64 18.85
CA ASP A 43 2.62 51.76 19.86
C ASP A 43 2.56 50.28 19.44
N LYS A 44 2.74 49.40 20.44
CA LYS A 44 2.61 47.94 20.33
C LYS A 44 1.29 47.56 19.65
N TYR A 45 1.39 47.00 18.45
CA TYR A 45 0.36 46.15 17.86
C TYR A 45 0.81 44.69 17.93
N PRO A 46 -0.10 43.72 18.11
CA PRO A 46 0.24 42.32 18.39
C PRO A 46 1.03 41.69 17.23
N GLU A 47 2.00 40.84 17.56
CA GLU A 47 2.74 40.01 16.60
C GLU A 47 1.75 39.25 15.71
N VAL A 48 1.68 39.63 14.44
CA VAL A 48 1.03 38.81 13.42
C VAL A 48 1.98 37.66 13.11
N SER A 49 1.67 36.47 13.65
CA SER A 49 2.39 35.24 13.35
C SER A 49 2.45 35.03 11.83
N LEU A 50 3.66 35.03 11.27
CA LEU A 50 3.90 34.69 9.88
C LEU A 50 3.36 33.27 9.60
N PRO A 51 2.79 33.01 8.40
CA PRO A 51 2.38 31.66 8.06
C PRO A 51 3.60 30.74 8.08
N SER A 52 3.54 29.70 8.92
CA SER A 52 4.51 28.61 8.91
C SER A 52 4.54 28.05 7.49
N THR A 53 5.70 28.16 6.82
CA THR A 53 5.98 27.43 5.59
C THR A 53 5.92 25.94 5.93
N ALA A 54 4.75 25.32 5.75
CA ALA A 54 4.60 23.89 5.83
C ALA A 54 5.56 23.28 4.81
N THR A 55 6.54 22.52 5.29
CA THR A 55 7.39 21.69 4.44
C THR A 55 6.44 20.82 3.59
N PRO A 56 6.59 20.76 2.25
CA PRO A 56 5.81 19.83 1.46
C PRO A 56 6.00 18.43 2.04
N PRO A 57 4.94 17.61 2.17
CA PRO A 57 5.08 16.27 2.71
C PRO A 57 6.18 15.56 1.92
N THR A 58 7.18 15.04 2.62
CA THR A 58 8.15 14.12 2.03
C THR A 58 7.34 13.07 1.27
N PRO A 59 7.59 12.85 -0.05
CA PRO A 59 6.92 11.80 -0.79
C PRO A 59 7.03 10.51 0.01
N SER A 60 5.89 9.85 0.26
CA SER A 60 5.89 8.54 0.88
C SER A 60 6.90 7.66 0.12
N ALA A 61 7.92 7.16 0.82
CA ALA A 61 8.96 6.32 0.21
C ALA A 61 8.39 5.02 -0.37
N PHE A 62 7.13 4.72 -0.10
CA PHE A 62 6.39 3.60 -0.66
C PHE A 62 5.18 4.09 -1.44
N PRO A 63 5.00 3.63 -2.69
CA PRO A 63 3.79 3.94 -3.45
C PRO A 63 2.58 3.27 -2.81
N ASN A 64 1.47 4.00 -2.81
CA ASN A 64 0.20 3.57 -2.22
C ASN A 64 -0.48 2.47 -3.06
N THR A 65 -0.04 2.31 -4.31
CA THR A 65 -0.67 1.45 -5.30
C THR A 65 0.08 0.14 -5.50
N PHE A 66 -0.67 -0.96 -5.58
CA PHE A 66 -0.11 -2.29 -5.68
C PHE A 66 -1.05 -3.28 -6.38
N VAL A 67 -0.47 -4.36 -6.90
CA VAL A 67 -1.20 -5.55 -7.33
C VAL A 67 -1.07 -6.63 -6.25
N ALA A 68 -2.04 -7.54 -6.19
CA ALA A 68 -2.10 -8.58 -5.18
C ALA A 68 -2.18 -9.98 -5.81
N VAL A 69 -1.42 -10.92 -5.25
CA VAL A 69 -1.48 -12.34 -5.60
C VAL A 69 -1.61 -13.17 -4.34
N THR A 70 -2.28 -14.32 -4.44
CA THR A 70 -2.41 -15.24 -3.32
C THR A 70 -1.22 -16.18 -3.21
N THR A 71 -0.86 -16.59 -1.99
CA THR A 71 0.12 -17.66 -1.77
C THR A 71 -0.49 -18.78 -0.96
N ARG A 72 -0.44 -19.98 -1.54
CA ARG A 72 -0.80 -21.24 -0.89
C ARG A 72 -0.05 -22.43 -1.49
N SER A 73 1.19 -22.62 -1.07
CA SER A 73 2.07 -23.67 -1.63
C SER A 73 1.37 -25.04 -1.63
N GLY A 74 1.56 -25.80 -2.71
CA GLY A 74 0.92 -27.10 -2.91
C GLY A 74 -0.52 -27.05 -3.45
N ASN A 75 -1.11 -25.88 -3.66
CA ASN A 75 -2.42 -25.75 -4.31
C ASN A 75 -2.30 -24.91 -5.59
N THR A 76 -2.32 -25.57 -6.76
CA THR A 76 -2.17 -24.92 -8.07
C THR A 76 -3.33 -23.99 -8.45
N LYS A 77 -4.51 -24.18 -7.85
CA LYS A 77 -5.68 -23.30 -8.05
C LYS A 77 -5.61 -22.02 -7.22
N LEU A 78 -4.75 -21.96 -6.20
CA LEU A 78 -4.66 -20.83 -5.24
C LEU A 78 -3.28 -20.20 -5.13
N HIS A 79 -2.19 -20.89 -5.50
CA HIS A 79 -0.84 -20.37 -5.39
C HIS A 79 -0.48 -19.47 -6.57
N LEU A 80 0.05 -18.28 -6.29
CA LEU A 80 0.48 -17.27 -7.27
C LEU A 80 -0.61 -16.93 -8.29
N ARG A 81 -1.84 -16.83 -7.80
CA ARG A 81 -3.00 -16.44 -8.60
C ARG A 81 -3.34 -14.97 -8.30
N PRO A 82 -3.73 -14.18 -9.31
CA PRO A 82 -4.11 -12.80 -9.10
C PRO A 82 -5.39 -12.71 -8.27
N VAL A 83 -5.42 -11.71 -7.40
CA VAL A 83 -6.66 -11.28 -6.74
C VAL A 83 -7.38 -10.31 -7.68
N SER A 84 -8.60 -10.68 -8.09
CA SER A 84 -9.35 -9.94 -9.10
C SER A 84 -10.68 -9.41 -8.57
N ALA A 85 -10.95 -8.13 -8.80
CA ALA A 85 -12.21 -7.45 -8.54
C ALA A 85 -13.21 -7.72 -9.67
N SER A 86 -14.38 -8.23 -9.33
CA SER A 86 -15.47 -8.47 -10.27
C SER A 86 -16.79 -8.56 -9.51
N ASN A 87 -17.91 -8.10 -10.08
CA ASN A 87 -19.25 -8.21 -9.49
C ASN A 87 -19.28 -7.79 -8.00
N LEU A 88 -18.68 -6.62 -7.70
CA LEU A 88 -18.57 -6.04 -6.35
C LEU A 88 -17.82 -6.90 -5.30
N ASN A 89 -17.06 -7.90 -5.75
CA ASN A 89 -16.35 -8.86 -4.89
C ASN A 89 -14.95 -9.17 -5.40
N PHE A 90 -14.17 -9.87 -4.58
CA PHE A 90 -12.81 -10.31 -4.93
C PHE A 90 -12.73 -11.82 -5.09
N TYR A 91 -12.02 -12.23 -6.14
CA TYR A 91 -11.93 -13.62 -6.56
C TYR A 91 -10.50 -14.04 -6.89
N ILE A 92 -10.30 -15.35 -6.86
CA ILE A 92 -9.16 -16.08 -7.40
C ILE A 92 -9.70 -16.95 -8.54
N GLY A 93 -9.00 -16.98 -9.68
CA GLY A 93 -9.43 -17.77 -10.84
C GLY A 93 -10.52 -17.12 -11.71
N LYS A 94 -10.91 -15.88 -11.40
CA LYS A 94 -11.83 -15.08 -12.21
C LYS A 94 -11.10 -13.82 -12.70
N GLU A 95 -11.38 -13.40 -13.92
CA GLU A 95 -10.82 -12.16 -14.47
C GLU A 95 -11.38 -10.92 -13.76
N THR A 96 -10.55 -9.86 -13.74
CA THR A 96 -11.01 -8.55 -13.29
C THR A 96 -12.02 -8.00 -14.29
N SER A 97 -13.12 -7.44 -13.80
CA SER A 97 -14.13 -6.82 -14.65
C SER A 97 -14.07 -5.31 -14.48
N THR A 98 -13.95 -4.60 -15.60
CA THR A 98 -13.81 -3.15 -15.66
C THR A 98 -14.77 -2.56 -16.69
N TYR A 99 -15.13 -1.30 -16.50
CA TYR A 99 -15.93 -0.54 -17.46
C TYR A 99 -15.30 0.82 -17.71
N CYS A 100 -15.37 1.29 -18.94
CA CYS A 100 -14.92 2.61 -19.35
C CYS A 100 -15.95 3.21 -20.32
N PRO A 101 -16.59 4.35 -19.98
CA PRO A 101 -17.61 4.99 -20.80
C PRO A 101 -17.03 5.95 -21.86
N LEU A 102 -15.71 6.12 -21.92
CA LEU A 102 -15.06 7.07 -22.82
C LEU A 102 -14.93 6.49 -24.23
N SER A 103 -14.77 7.39 -25.21
CA SER A 103 -14.46 7.00 -26.60
C SER A 103 -13.07 6.38 -26.76
N ASP A 104 -12.13 6.74 -25.89
CA ASP A 104 -10.80 6.14 -25.81
C ASP A 104 -10.54 5.62 -24.38
N CYS A 105 -10.30 4.32 -24.29
CA CYS A 105 -10.04 3.61 -23.05
C CYS A 105 -8.65 2.94 -23.02
N THR A 106 -7.78 3.26 -23.97
CA THR A 106 -6.45 2.63 -24.11
C THR A 106 -5.53 2.92 -22.92
N GLY A 107 -5.77 4.02 -22.21
CA GLY A 107 -5.00 4.40 -21.01
C GLY A 107 -5.35 3.63 -19.74
N PHE A 108 -6.47 2.89 -19.70
CA PHE A 108 -6.94 2.23 -18.47
C PHE A 108 -6.57 0.75 -18.42
N VAL A 109 -6.17 0.29 -17.23
CA VAL A 109 -5.89 -1.13 -17.03
C VAL A 109 -7.16 -1.95 -16.91
N LYS A 110 -7.03 -3.25 -17.22
CA LYS A 110 -8.10 -4.26 -17.13
C LYS A 110 -7.82 -5.33 -16.07
N PHE A 111 -6.90 -5.05 -15.14
CA PHE A 111 -6.57 -5.90 -14.00
C PHE A 111 -6.72 -5.10 -12.70
N THR A 112 -6.78 -5.81 -11.57
CA THR A 112 -7.03 -5.20 -10.27
C THR A 112 -5.79 -4.53 -9.71
N VAL A 113 -5.91 -3.24 -9.43
CA VAL A 113 -4.93 -2.44 -8.71
C VAL A 113 -5.60 -1.88 -7.46
N PHE A 114 -4.92 -2.01 -6.34
CA PHE A 114 -5.34 -1.51 -5.04
C PHE A 114 -4.65 -0.19 -4.73
N ASP A 115 -5.25 0.61 -3.87
CA ASP A 115 -4.69 1.83 -3.31
C ASP A 115 -4.93 1.88 -1.79
N ALA A 116 -3.86 2.03 -1.02
CA ALA A 116 -3.89 2.13 0.43
C ALA A 116 -2.70 2.93 0.96
N GLN A 117 -2.88 3.61 2.09
CA GLN A 117 -1.75 4.21 2.80
C GLN A 117 -0.85 3.10 3.38
N PRO A 118 0.44 3.06 3.03
CA PRO A 118 1.37 2.07 3.55
C PRO A 118 1.46 2.11 5.08
N ASN A 119 1.50 0.92 5.69
CA ASN A 119 1.70 0.71 7.12
C ASN A 119 0.68 1.44 8.02
N ASN A 120 -0.53 1.71 7.53
CA ASN A 120 -1.58 2.39 8.28
C ASN A 120 -2.91 1.64 8.23
N SER A 121 -3.22 0.93 9.32
CA SER A 121 -4.42 0.10 9.41
C SER A 121 -5.74 0.87 9.59
N THR A 122 -5.69 2.19 9.80
CA THR A 122 -6.89 3.02 10.02
C THR A 122 -7.28 3.82 8.78
N SER A 123 -6.45 3.81 7.73
CA SER A 123 -6.67 4.56 6.48
C SER A 123 -7.70 3.92 5.54
N GLY A 124 -8.00 2.64 5.72
CA GLY A 124 -8.85 1.87 4.83
C GLY A 124 -8.12 1.33 3.60
N LEU A 125 -8.88 0.81 2.65
CA LEU A 125 -8.38 0.21 1.42
C LEU A 125 -9.34 0.55 0.29
N SER A 126 -8.82 0.87 -0.89
CA SER A 126 -9.61 1.21 -2.06
C SER A 126 -9.06 0.58 -3.33
N LEU A 127 -9.86 0.61 -4.39
CA LEU A 127 -9.42 0.25 -5.73
C LEU A 127 -8.80 1.47 -6.42
N PHE A 128 -7.67 1.30 -7.08
CA PHE A 128 -7.00 2.37 -7.81
C PHE A 128 -7.76 2.64 -9.11
N THR A 129 -8.55 3.71 -9.11
CA THR A 129 -9.56 4.01 -10.12
C THR A 129 -9.69 5.51 -10.36
N THR A 130 -10.14 5.88 -11.57
CA THR A 130 -10.41 7.29 -11.92
C THR A 130 -11.88 7.67 -11.75
N VAL A 131 -12.78 6.72 -11.45
CA VAL A 131 -14.20 7.02 -11.30
C VAL A 131 -14.44 8.02 -10.15
N PRO A 132 -15.24 9.09 -10.37
CA PRO A 132 -15.60 10.02 -9.31
C PRO A 132 -16.20 9.33 -8.08
N GLY A 133 -15.66 9.67 -6.91
CA GLY A 133 -16.03 9.04 -5.63
C GLY A 133 -15.20 7.79 -5.29
N GLY A 134 -14.41 7.28 -6.24
CA GLY A 134 -13.60 6.08 -6.05
C GLY A 134 -14.44 4.82 -5.85
N GLN A 135 -13.77 3.75 -5.43
CA GLN A 135 -14.42 2.50 -5.01
C GLN A 135 -13.73 1.98 -3.76
N LEU A 136 -14.46 2.00 -2.64
CA LEU A 136 -13.94 1.64 -1.32
C LEU A 136 -14.08 0.14 -1.09
N ILE A 137 -13.08 -0.48 -0.49
CA ILE A 137 -13.08 -1.90 -0.15
C ILE A 137 -13.58 -2.07 1.29
N TYR A 138 -14.39 -3.11 1.51
CA TYR A 138 -14.96 -3.45 2.81
C TYR A 138 -14.97 -4.97 3.04
N VAL A 139 -15.04 -5.35 4.31
CA VAL A 139 -15.32 -6.73 4.75
C VAL A 139 -16.71 -6.76 5.37
N THR A 140 -17.62 -7.57 4.83
CA THR A 140 -18.97 -7.73 5.40
C THR A 140 -18.93 -8.42 6.77
N LYS A 141 -20.04 -8.37 7.52
CA LYS A 141 -20.16 -9.08 8.81
C LYS A 141 -19.88 -10.59 8.72
N ASP A 142 -20.07 -11.19 7.55
CA ASP A 142 -19.86 -12.62 7.29
C ASP A 142 -18.46 -12.90 6.70
N GLY A 143 -17.61 -11.88 6.63
CA GLY A 143 -16.22 -11.96 6.21
C GLY A 143 -15.98 -11.72 4.72
N GLN A 144 -17.02 -11.62 3.90
CA GLN A 144 -16.88 -11.42 2.45
C GLN A 144 -16.12 -10.13 2.13
N LEU A 145 -15.06 -10.23 1.32
CA LEU A 145 -14.34 -9.07 0.82
C LEU A 145 -15.06 -8.52 -0.42
N GLY A 146 -15.52 -7.27 -0.33
CA GLY A 146 -16.28 -6.59 -1.37
C GLY A 146 -15.82 -5.16 -1.58
N TYR A 147 -16.39 -4.51 -2.59
CA TYR A 147 -16.10 -3.10 -2.88
C TYR A 147 -17.37 -2.36 -3.31
N THR A 148 -17.38 -1.05 -3.13
CA THR A 148 -18.52 -0.22 -3.48
C THR A 148 -18.69 -0.11 -4.99
N GLN A 149 -19.93 -0.04 -5.44
CA GLN A 149 -20.23 0.25 -6.84
C GLN A 149 -19.69 1.63 -7.22
N ALA A 150 -19.25 1.78 -8.47
CA ALA A 150 -18.94 3.08 -9.06
C ALA A 150 -20.04 4.11 -8.79
N HIS A 151 -19.65 5.34 -8.43
CA HIS A 151 -20.56 6.45 -8.08
C HIS A 151 -21.48 6.18 -6.87
N SER A 152 -21.19 5.16 -6.07
CA SER A 152 -21.99 4.80 -4.90
C SER A 152 -21.11 4.72 -3.65
N ALA A 153 -21.59 5.34 -2.57
CA ALA A 153 -21.03 5.18 -1.24
C ALA A 153 -21.74 4.06 -0.44
N PHE A 154 -22.60 3.27 -1.10
CA PHE A 154 -23.33 2.18 -0.43
C PHE A 154 -22.36 1.11 0.06
N ILE A 155 -22.38 0.88 1.37
CA ILE A 155 -21.66 -0.17 2.06
C ILE A 155 -22.72 -1.00 2.81
N PRO A 156 -22.69 -2.34 2.73
CA PRO A 156 -23.62 -3.18 3.46
C PRO A 156 -23.58 -2.89 4.97
N ALA A 157 -24.73 -3.04 5.63
CA ALA A 157 -24.82 -2.90 7.08
C ALA A 157 -23.80 -3.81 7.79
N ASP A 158 -23.22 -3.29 8.87
CA ASP A 158 -22.20 -3.93 9.71
C ASP A 158 -20.88 -4.30 9.01
N ALA A 159 -20.72 -3.97 7.72
CA ALA A 159 -19.44 -4.10 7.06
C ALA A 159 -18.40 -3.14 7.63
N LYS A 160 -17.13 -3.53 7.50
CA LYS A 160 -15.99 -2.84 8.06
C LYS A 160 -15.05 -2.41 6.94
N THR A 161 -14.68 -1.14 6.94
CA THR A 161 -13.72 -0.53 6.00
C THR A 161 -12.31 -0.46 6.57
N VAL A 162 -12.14 -0.91 7.81
CA VAL A 162 -10.89 -1.02 8.57
C VAL A 162 -10.98 -2.30 9.43
N PRO A 163 -9.86 -2.93 9.84
CA PRO A 163 -8.50 -2.43 9.75
C PRO A 163 -7.66 -3.18 8.70
N PHE A 164 -7.74 -2.74 7.44
CA PHE A 164 -6.86 -3.24 6.38
C PHE A 164 -5.45 -2.72 6.60
N LEU A 165 -4.45 -3.59 6.57
CA LEU A 165 -3.04 -3.20 6.65
C LEU A 165 -2.29 -3.68 5.41
N TYR A 166 -1.93 -2.73 4.56
CA TYR A 166 -0.95 -2.90 3.49
C TYR A 166 0.44 -2.58 4.03
N ALA A 167 1.33 -3.57 4.00
CA ALA A 167 2.75 -3.37 4.30
C ALA A 167 3.56 -3.62 3.02
N PRO A 168 4.17 -2.59 2.41
CA PRO A 168 5.01 -2.77 1.23
C PRO A 168 6.24 -3.64 1.54
N ASN A 169 6.90 -4.14 0.48
CA ASN A 169 8.14 -4.88 0.65
C ASN A 169 9.20 -4.00 1.34
N ALA A 170 9.79 -4.50 2.42
CA ALA A 170 10.79 -3.75 3.18
C ALA A 170 12.15 -3.71 2.45
N GLU A 171 12.47 -4.77 1.71
CA GLU A 171 13.78 -4.97 1.08
C GLU A 171 13.66 -5.38 -0.39
N PRO A 172 14.67 -5.11 -1.22
CA PRO A 172 14.75 -5.65 -2.58
C PRO A 172 14.61 -7.17 -2.60
N GLY A 173 13.79 -7.71 -3.50
CA GLY A 173 13.55 -9.15 -3.64
C GLY A 173 12.55 -9.75 -2.63
N SER A 174 11.97 -8.94 -1.75
CA SER A 174 10.84 -9.35 -0.90
C SER A 174 9.50 -8.91 -1.50
N VAL A 175 8.41 -9.46 -0.98
CA VAL A 175 7.03 -9.09 -1.34
C VAL A 175 6.37 -8.33 -0.19
N GLY A 176 5.44 -7.43 -0.51
CA GLY A 176 4.59 -6.82 0.50
C GLY A 176 3.48 -7.77 0.94
N THR A 177 2.65 -7.31 1.88
CA THR A 177 1.53 -8.08 2.42
C THR A 177 0.28 -7.22 2.52
N LEU A 178 -0.88 -7.87 2.45
CA LEU A 178 -2.17 -7.27 2.76
C LEU A 178 -2.89 -8.15 3.78
N THR A 179 -3.32 -7.54 4.89
CA THR A 179 -4.05 -8.23 5.96
C THR A 179 -5.29 -7.45 6.37
N PHE A 180 -6.21 -8.10 7.07
CA PHE A 180 -7.36 -7.47 7.70
C PHE A 180 -7.53 -7.98 9.12
N ASN A 181 -7.68 -7.08 10.09
CA ASN A 181 -7.82 -7.45 11.51
C ASN A 181 -6.67 -8.35 12.01
N GLY A 182 -5.44 -8.03 11.54
CA GLY A 182 -4.23 -8.82 11.82
C GLY A 182 -4.24 -10.25 11.28
N GLY A 183 -5.25 -10.62 10.49
CA GLY A 183 -5.47 -11.97 9.99
C GLY A 183 -5.21 -12.11 8.48
N GLY A 184 -5.17 -13.37 8.06
CA GLY A 184 -5.08 -13.76 6.66
C GLY A 184 -6.46 -13.84 5.98
N TRP A 185 -6.49 -14.57 4.86
CA TRP A 185 -7.63 -14.65 3.97
C TRP A 185 -8.09 -16.08 3.76
N MET A 186 -9.35 -16.24 3.42
CA MET A 186 -9.99 -17.51 3.10
C MET A 186 -10.44 -17.49 1.65
N ALA A 187 -9.97 -18.45 0.86
CA ALA A 187 -10.43 -18.72 -0.49
C ALA A 187 -11.57 -19.74 -0.42
N CYS A 188 -12.79 -19.28 -0.65
CA CYS A 188 -13.99 -20.08 -0.57
C CYS A 188 -14.51 -20.43 -1.97
N PRO A 189 -14.71 -21.71 -2.30
CA PRO A 189 -15.20 -22.08 -3.63
C PRO A 189 -16.57 -21.46 -3.90
N VAL A 190 -16.79 -21.05 -5.16
CA VAL A 190 -18.12 -20.72 -5.68
C VAL A 190 -18.77 -21.98 -6.27
N GLU A 191 -20.08 -21.95 -6.54
CA GLU A 191 -20.79 -23.13 -7.07
C GLU A 191 -20.23 -23.59 -8.43
N LYS A 192 -20.06 -22.65 -9.37
CA LYS A 192 -19.42 -22.85 -10.66
C LYS A 192 -18.77 -21.56 -11.17
N PRO A 193 -17.65 -21.66 -11.93
CA PRO A 193 -16.85 -22.87 -12.16
C PRO A 193 -16.04 -23.30 -10.91
N ASP A 194 -15.55 -24.54 -10.87
CA ASP A 194 -14.92 -25.17 -9.68
C ASP A 194 -13.45 -24.75 -9.43
N ASP A 195 -12.93 -23.86 -10.26
CA ASP A 195 -11.62 -23.23 -10.14
C ASP A 195 -11.70 -21.75 -9.74
N VAL A 196 -12.90 -21.25 -9.46
CA VAL A 196 -13.14 -19.91 -8.94
C VAL A 196 -13.40 -19.94 -7.44
N PHE A 197 -12.73 -19.03 -6.74
CA PHE A 197 -12.86 -18.87 -5.30
C PHE A 197 -13.13 -17.41 -4.99
N GLN A 198 -14.08 -17.14 -4.11
CA GLN A 198 -14.30 -15.82 -3.55
C GLN A 198 -13.48 -15.63 -2.28
N ILE A 199 -13.00 -14.41 -2.05
CA ILE A 199 -12.12 -14.07 -0.93
C ILE A 199 -12.94 -13.58 0.27
N TYR A 200 -12.63 -14.14 1.44
CA TYR A 200 -13.18 -13.76 2.73
C TYR A 200 -12.05 -13.46 3.72
N SER A 201 -12.30 -12.63 4.72
CA SER A 201 -11.40 -12.40 5.84
C SER A 201 -11.48 -13.57 6.83
N GLN A 202 -10.32 -14.07 7.26
CA GLN A 202 -10.22 -15.16 8.23
C GLN A 202 -10.67 -14.74 9.65
N ASN A 203 -10.37 -13.50 10.05
CA ASN A 203 -10.60 -13.01 11.41
C ASN A 203 -11.90 -12.21 11.54
N THR A 204 -12.97 -12.72 10.93
CA THR A 204 -14.31 -12.13 11.04
C THR A 204 -15.22 -13.02 11.89
N PRO A 205 -15.77 -12.54 13.03
CA PRO A 205 -16.59 -13.38 13.92
C PRO A 205 -17.78 -14.06 13.25
N GLY A 206 -18.39 -13.45 12.23
CA GLY A 206 -19.52 -14.01 11.48
C GLY A 206 -19.12 -14.98 10.36
N PHE A 207 -17.83 -15.21 10.13
CA PHE A 207 -17.38 -16.16 9.11
C PHE A 207 -17.55 -17.61 9.59
N ILE A 208 -18.44 -18.36 8.93
CA ILE A 208 -18.81 -19.74 9.34
C ILE A 208 -18.50 -20.81 8.30
N ARG A 209 -18.00 -20.42 7.12
CA ARG A 209 -17.76 -21.39 6.03
C ARG A 209 -16.58 -22.30 6.34
N LYS A 210 -16.81 -23.61 6.15
CA LYS A 210 -15.84 -24.68 6.49
C LYS A 210 -15.13 -25.29 5.28
N ASP A 211 -15.61 -25.01 4.08
CA ASP A 211 -15.11 -25.54 2.81
C ASP A 211 -14.09 -24.61 2.14
N CYS A 212 -13.60 -23.61 2.88
CA CYS A 212 -12.64 -22.64 2.40
C CYS A 212 -11.20 -23.05 2.74
N THR A 213 -10.24 -22.62 1.91
CA THR A 213 -8.81 -22.84 2.14
C THR A 213 -8.15 -21.52 2.55
N SER A 214 -7.33 -21.53 3.60
CA SER A 214 -6.58 -20.33 3.99
C SER A 214 -5.49 -19.99 2.96
N VAL A 215 -5.36 -18.71 2.65
CA VAL A 215 -4.37 -18.14 1.74
C VAL A 215 -3.78 -16.88 2.35
N ASN A 216 -2.51 -16.58 2.04
CA ASN A 216 -1.98 -15.24 2.28
C ASN A 216 -2.15 -14.41 1.01
N ILE A 217 -2.21 -13.09 1.16
CA ILE A 217 -2.09 -12.15 0.03
C ILE A 217 -0.75 -11.46 0.15
N VAL A 218 0.04 -11.56 -0.91
CA VAL A 218 1.30 -10.84 -1.08
C VAL A 218 1.13 -9.81 -2.19
N THR A 219 1.88 -8.73 -2.10
CA THR A 219 1.69 -7.56 -2.95
C THR A 219 2.98 -7.18 -3.66
N ALA A 220 2.83 -6.60 -4.84
CA ALA A 220 3.91 -5.95 -5.56
C ALA A 220 3.50 -4.52 -5.89
N VAL A 221 4.44 -3.59 -5.67
CA VAL A 221 4.28 -2.18 -6.03
C VAL A 221 3.87 -2.04 -7.49
N TYR A 222 2.93 -1.13 -7.74
CA TYR A 222 2.46 -0.80 -9.08
C TYR A 222 2.49 0.70 -9.32
N ASN A 223 3.20 1.16 -10.36
CA ASN A 223 3.36 2.58 -10.69
C ASN A 223 2.73 2.96 -12.05
N GLY A 224 1.85 2.12 -12.58
CA GLY A 224 1.20 2.37 -13.87
C GLY A 224 -0.17 3.05 -13.72
N ASN A 225 -1.03 2.86 -14.72
CA ASN A 225 -2.33 3.52 -14.80
C ASN A 225 -3.41 2.81 -13.98
N SER A 226 -4.44 3.56 -13.60
CA SER A 226 -5.66 3.03 -12.96
C SER A 226 -6.60 2.36 -13.96
N ALA A 227 -7.60 1.64 -13.44
CA ALA A 227 -8.79 1.31 -14.22
C ALA A 227 -9.74 2.53 -14.25
N TRP A 228 -10.59 2.65 -15.28
CA TRP A 228 -11.63 3.67 -15.23
C TRP A 228 -12.60 3.41 -14.08
N GLN A 229 -13.19 2.22 -14.03
CA GLN A 229 -13.92 1.69 -12.88
C GLN A 229 -13.91 0.15 -12.91
N TYR A 230 -14.11 -0.45 -11.75
CA TYR A 230 -14.31 -1.88 -11.55
C TYR A 230 -15.81 -2.19 -11.43
N VAL A 231 -16.26 -3.33 -11.99
CA VAL A 231 -17.68 -3.71 -12.01
C VAL A 231 -17.92 -5.14 -11.56
#